data_AF-A0A4D6P0E1-F1
#
_entry.id   AF-A0A4D6P0E1-F1
#
_cell.length_a   1.000
_cell.length_b   1.000
_cell.length_c   1.000
_cell.angle_alpha   90.00
_cell.angle_beta   90.00
_cell.angle_gamma   90.00
#
_symmetry.space_group_name_H-M   'P 1'
#
loop_
_entity.id
_entity.type
_entity.pdbx_description
1 polymer ?
#
loop_
_entity_poly.entity_id
_entity_poly.type
_entity_poly.pdbx_seq_one_letter_code
_entity_poly.pdbx_strand_id
1 'polypeptide(L)'
;ISLLATLPLAVHASPQPLEQIKLSESQLSGRVGMIEMDLASGRTLTAWRADERFPMMSTFKVVLCGAVLARVDAGDEQLERKIHYRQQDLVDYS
;
A
#
# COMPACT_ATOMS: atom_id res chain seq x y z
N ILE A 1 -47.69 -19.34 -22.07
CA ILE A 1 -47.05 -18.22 -21.34
C ILE A 1 -46.25 -18.85 -20.20
N SER A 2 -45.00 -19.23 -20.44
CA SER A 2 -44.13 -19.82 -19.42
C SER A 2 -43.48 -18.70 -18.62
N LEU A 3 -43.76 -18.64 -17.32
CA LEU A 3 -43.00 -17.82 -16.38
C LEU A 3 -41.62 -18.48 -16.16
N LEU A 4 -40.56 -17.90 -16.71
CA LEU A 4 -39.22 -18.13 -16.17
C LEU A 4 -39.08 -17.29 -14.90
N ALA A 5 -39.01 -17.95 -13.75
CA ALA A 5 -38.57 -17.34 -12.51
C ALA A 5 -37.04 -17.16 -12.58
N THR A 6 -36.59 -15.93 -12.77
CA THR A 6 -35.18 -15.56 -12.61
C THR A 6 -34.83 -15.59 -11.13
N LEU A 7 -34.13 -16.63 -10.68
CA LEU A 7 -33.50 -16.66 -9.37
C LEU A 7 -32.41 -15.57 -9.31
N PRO A 8 -32.37 -14.73 -8.26
CA PRO A 8 -31.27 -13.81 -8.08
C PRO A 8 -29.99 -14.62 -7.88
N LEU A 9 -28.99 -14.38 -8.72
CA LEU A 9 -27.63 -14.84 -8.46
C LEU A 9 -27.21 -14.25 -7.11
N ALA A 10 -26.98 -15.11 -6.12
CA ALA A 10 -26.28 -14.73 -4.91
C ALA A 10 -24.88 -14.27 -5.34
N VAL A 11 -24.70 -12.94 -5.42
CA VAL A 11 -23.38 -12.34 -5.42
C VAL A 11 -22.74 -12.83 -4.12
N HIS A 12 -21.75 -13.72 -4.23
CA HIS A 12 -20.89 -14.04 -3.10
C HIS A 12 -20.19 -12.74 -2.76
N ALA A 13 -20.71 -12.02 -1.76
CA ALA A 13 -19.99 -10.94 -1.15
C ALA A 13 -18.69 -11.56 -0.65
N SER A 14 -17.56 -11.12 -1.22
CA SER A 14 -16.23 -11.38 -0.66
C SER A 14 -16.32 -11.16 0.85
N PRO A 15 -15.66 -11.98 1.70
CA PRO A 15 -15.63 -11.74 3.13
C PRO A 15 -15.32 -10.26 3.36
N GLN A 16 -16.12 -9.60 4.22
CA GLN A 16 -15.92 -8.18 4.53
C GLN A 16 -14.42 -7.98 4.84
N PRO A 17 -13.73 -6.99 4.24
CA PRO A 17 -12.26 -6.91 4.25
C PRO A 17 -11.61 -7.14 5.62
N LEU A 18 -12.28 -6.73 6.70
CA LEU A 18 -11.84 -6.94 8.08
C LEU A 18 -11.81 -8.41 8.52
N GLU A 19 -12.75 -9.25 8.10
CA GLU A 19 -12.78 -10.67 8.46
C GLU A 19 -11.60 -11.42 7.83
N GLN A 20 -11.27 -11.09 6.57
CA GLN A 20 -10.09 -11.65 5.91
C GLN A 20 -8.78 -11.21 6.56
N ILE A 21 -8.72 -9.96 7.07
CA ILE A 21 -7.55 -9.44 7.79
C ILE A 21 -7.37 -10.16 9.12
N LYS A 22 -8.45 -10.35 9.90
CA LYS A 22 -8.39 -11.11 11.16
C LYS A 22 -7.95 -12.56 10.94
N LEU A 23 -8.47 -13.21 9.90
CA LEU A 23 -8.03 -14.55 9.51
C LEU A 23 -6.54 -14.57 9.18
N SER A 24 -6.05 -13.57 8.45
CA SER A 24 -4.64 -13.44 8.10
C SER A 24 -3.75 -13.24 9.34
N GLU A 25 -4.14 -12.40 10.31
CA GLU A 25 -3.43 -12.27 11.59
C GLU A 25 -3.30 -13.62 12.31
N SER A 26 -4.41 -14.36 12.39
CA SER A 26 -4.43 -15.69 13.03
C SER A 26 -3.52 -16.68 12.31
N GLN A 27 -3.55 -16.71 10.98
CA GLN A 27 -2.73 -17.63 10.18
C GLN A 27 -1.23 -17.30 10.28
N LEU A 28 -0.88 -16.01 10.30
CA LEU A 28 0.50 -15.55 10.40
C LEU A 28 1.07 -15.63 11.82
N SER A 29 0.23 -15.81 12.84
CA SER A 29 0.60 -15.62 14.24
C SER A 29 1.32 -14.27 14.45
N GLY A 30 0.79 -13.22 13.81
CA GLY A 30 1.42 -11.91 13.70
C GLY A 30 0.40 -10.78 13.64
N ARG A 31 0.88 -9.55 13.40
CA ARG A 31 0.03 -8.35 13.28
C ARG A 31 -0.06 -7.90 11.84
N VAL A 32 -1.25 -7.44 11.44
CA VAL A 32 -1.52 -6.81 10.15
C VAL A 32 -2.00 -5.38 10.42
N GLY A 33 -1.48 -4.40 9.68
CA GLY A 33 -1.97 -3.03 9.66
C GLY A 33 -2.46 -2.70 8.26
N MET A 34 -3.66 -2.11 8.13
CA MET A 34 -4.24 -1.75 6.85
C MET A 34 -5.07 -0.47 6.96
N ILE A 35 -4.96 0.39 5.95
CA ILE A 35 -5.85 1.52 5.73
C ILE A 35 -6.25 1.58 4.26
N GLU A 36 -7.54 1.72 4.01
CA GLU A 36 -8.11 2.02 2.71
C GLU A 36 -8.63 3.46 2.77
N MET A 37 -8.16 4.29 1.85
CA MET A 37 -8.44 5.73 1.85
C MET A 37 -8.89 6.15 0.45
N ASP A 38 -9.95 6.95 0.40
CA ASP A 38 -10.33 7.66 -0.81
C ASP A 38 -9.29 8.74 -1.10
N LEU A 39 -8.59 8.62 -2.23
CA LEU A 39 -7.47 9.49 -2.56
C LEU A 39 -7.88 10.97 -2.73
N ALA A 40 -9.07 11.22 -3.25
CA ALA A 40 -9.52 12.57 -3.57
C ALA A 40 -9.90 13.37 -2.31
N SER A 41 -10.60 12.73 -1.36
CA SER A 41 -11.10 13.36 -0.15
C SER A 41 -10.23 13.13 1.08
N GLY A 42 -9.32 12.15 1.04
CA GLY A 42 -8.56 11.69 2.21
C GLY A 42 -9.40 10.90 3.21
N ARG A 43 -10.66 10.57 2.88
CA ARG A 43 -11.57 9.86 3.79
C ARG A 43 -11.13 8.41 3.94
N THR A 44 -10.94 7.95 5.16
CA THR A 44 -10.78 6.53 5.49
C THR A 44 -12.06 5.77 5.17
N LEU A 45 -11.98 4.78 4.29
CA LEU A 45 -13.06 3.87 3.95
C LEU A 45 -13.07 2.65 4.90
N THR A 46 -11.89 2.11 5.16
CA THR A 46 -11.67 0.95 6.05
C THR A 46 -10.33 1.10 6.76
N ALA A 47 -10.24 0.68 8.03
CA ALA A 47 -8.98 0.68 8.77
C ALA A 47 -8.90 -0.50 9.76
N TRP A 48 -7.69 -1.03 9.94
CA TRP A 48 -7.37 -2.04 10.95
C TRP A 48 -5.95 -1.79 11.49
N ARG A 49 -5.83 -1.56 12.81
CA ARG A 49 -4.57 -1.18 13.48
C ARG A 49 -3.81 -0.03 12.80
N ALA A 50 -4.51 0.91 12.19
CA ALA A 50 -3.91 1.97 11.38
C ALA A 50 -2.97 2.90 12.17
N ASP A 51 -3.17 3.02 13.48
CA ASP A 51 -2.35 3.86 14.37
C ASP A 51 -1.22 3.09 15.08
N GLU A 52 -1.11 1.77 14.87
CA GLU A 52 0.00 0.98 15.38
C GLU A 52 1.25 1.16 14.51
N ARG A 53 2.44 1.05 15.11
CA ARG A 53 3.71 1.16 14.38
C ARG A 53 4.07 -0.15 13.69
N PHE A 54 4.42 -0.04 12.41
CA PHE A 54 4.98 -1.11 11.58
C PHE A 54 6.31 -0.66 10.95
N PRO A 55 7.26 -1.58 10.71
CA PRO A 55 8.47 -1.26 9.97
C PRO A 55 8.12 -0.88 8.53
N MET A 56 8.63 0.24 8.03
CA MET A 56 8.39 0.65 6.63
C MET A 56 9.06 -0.29 5.62
N MET A 57 10.16 -0.95 6.00
CA MET A 57 10.99 -1.72 5.07
C MET A 57 11.33 -0.84 3.85
N SER A 58 11.21 -1.33 2.61
CA SER A 58 11.47 -0.52 1.41
C SER A 58 10.37 0.49 1.05
N THR A 59 9.21 0.56 1.75
CA THR A 59 8.17 1.56 1.42
C THR A 59 8.62 3.00 1.68
N PHE A 60 9.62 3.20 2.56
CA PHE A 60 10.23 4.51 2.81
C PHE A 60 10.80 5.17 1.54
N LYS A 61 11.14 4.37 0.51
CA LYS A 61 11.72 4.87 -0.75
C LYS A 61 10.78 5.83 -1.48
N VAL A 62 9.46 5.68 -1.30
CA VAL A 62 8.48 6.63 -1.85
C VAL A 62 8.68 8.02 -1.23
N VAL A 63 8.81 8.09 0.10
CA VAL A 63 9.05 9.37 0.81
C VAL A 63 10.44 9.91 0.50
N LEU A 64 11.46 9.06 0.41
CA LEU A 64 12.82 9.45 0.01
C LEU A 64 12.84 10.09 -1.38
N CYS A 65 12.23 9.43 -2.38
CA CYS A 65 12.14 9.98 -3.72
C CYS A 65 11.26 11.23 -3.77
N GLY A 66 10.19 11.31 -2.97
CA GLY A 66 9.41 12.53 -2.78
C GLY A 66 10.27 13.71 -2.30
N ALA A 67 11.19 13.48 -1.37
CA ALA A 67 12.15 14.50 -0.92
C ALA A 67 13.17 14.87 -2.01
N VAL A 68 13.62 13.91 -2.82
CA VAL A 68 14.48 14.20 -3.99
C VAL A 68 13.73 15.05 -5.02
N LEU A 69 12.47 14.73 -5.33
CA LEU A 69 11.64 15.51 -6.23
C LEU A 69 11.39 16.92 -5.71
N ALA A 70 11.15 17.09 -4.41
CA ALA A 70 11.03 18.41 -3.81
C ALA A 70 12.30 19.26 -3.97
N ARG A 71 13.49 18.64 -3.98
CA ARG A 71 14.76 19.34 -4.28
C ARG A 71 14.86 19.72 -5.77
N VAL A 72 14.35 18.89 -6.68
CA VAL A 72 14.26 19.23 -8.11
C VAL A 72 13.34 20.44 -8.29
N ASP A 73 12.18 20.44 -7.65
CA ASP A 73 11.23 21.57 -7.68
C ASP A 73 11.85 22.86 -7.14
N ALA A 74 12.70 22.76 -6.11
CA ALA A 74 13.42 23.90 -5.53
C ALA A 74 14.63 24.37 -6.37
N GLY A 75 15.01 23.63 -7.43
CA GLY A 75 16.20 23.91 -8.24
C GLY A 75 17.53 23.44 -7.62
N ASP A 76 17.47 22.65 -6.54
CA ASP A 76 18.63 22.14 -5.78
C ASP A 76 19.10 20.75 -6.26
N GLU A 77 18.43 20.16 -7.25
CA GLU A 77 18.75 18.86 -7.84
C GLU A 77 18.29 18.77 -9.31
N GLN A 78 18.88 17.85 -10.08
CA GLN A 78 18.49 17.55 -11.45
C GLN A 78 18.27 16.05 -11.61
N LEU A 79 17.17 15.63 -12.24
CA LEU A 79 16.90 14.21 -12.50
C LEU A 79 17.94 13.59 -13.43
N GLU A 80 18.53 14.40 -14.31
CA GLU A 80 19.56 14.00 -15.27
C GLU A 80 20.96 13.97 -14.66
N ARG A 81 21.13 14.37 -13.40
CA ARG A 81 22.43 14.37 -12.73
C ARG A 81 22.97 12.94 -12.66
N LYS A 82 24.04 12.69 -13.41
CA LYS A 82 24.74 11.40 -13.37
C LYS A 82 25.50 11.25 -12.05
N ILE A 83 25.31 10.11 -11.39
CA ILE A 83 26.02 9.74 -10.17
C ILE A 83 26.91 8.54 -10.47
N HIS A 84 28.22 8.71 -10.30
CA HIS A 84 29.16 7.60 -10.31
C HIS A 84 29.22 6.97 -8.92
N TYR A 85 29.20 5.64 -8.87
CA TYR A 85 29.37 4.85 -7.65
C TYR A 85 30.44 3.79 -7.87
N ARG A 86 30.94 3.21 -6.78
CA ARG A 86 31.99 2.18 -6.78
C ARG A 86 31.38 0.83 -6.45
N GLN A 87 32.10 -0.24 -6.78
CA GLN A 87 31.69 -1.61 -6.44
C GLN A 87 31.43 -1.79 -4.93
N GLN A 88 32.22 -1.11 -4.09
CA GLN A 88 32.08 -1.14 -2.63
C GLN A 88 30.83 -0.45 -2.08
N ASP A 89 30.13 0.36 -2.89
CA ASP A 89 28.91 1.06 -2.48
C ASP A 89 27.66 0.17 -2.67
N LEU A 90 27.81 -0.96 -3.38
CA LEU A 90 26.74 -1.94 -3.58
C LEU A 90 26.49 -2.73 -2.30
N VAL A 91 25.21 -2.90 -1.99
CA VAL A 91 24.71 -3.69 -0.86
C VAL A 91 23.84 -4.85 -1.37
N ASP A 92 23.39 -5.74 -0.49
CA ASP A 92 22.47 -6.81 -0.90
C ASP A 92 21.20 -6.23 -1.55
N TYR A 93 20.75 -6.87 -2.63
CA TYR A 93 19.62 -6.41 -3.45
C TYR A 93 19.81 -5.03 -4.13
N SER A 94 21.06 -4.72 -4.54
CA SER A 94 21.39 -3.63 -5.48
C SER A 94 21.20 -4.01 -6.94
#